data_AF-A0A7C6SWK9-F1
#
_entry.id   AF-A0A7C6SWK9-F1
#
_cell.length_a   1.000
_cell.length_b   1.000
_cell.length_c   1.000
_cell.angle_alpha   90.00
_cell.angle_beta   90.00
_cell.angle_gamma   90.00
#
_symmetry.space_group_name_H-M   'P 1'
#
loop_
_entity.id
_entity.type
_entity.pdbx_description
1 polymer ?
#
loop_
_entity_poly.entity_id
_entity_poly.type
_entity_poly.pdbx_seq_one_letter_code
_entity_poly.pdbx_strand_id
1 'polypeptide(L)'
;MNSKSSLRVVVIIVVVGLLIIGALWTYNDLKAVARVNSTNITWKQFNDALKKQSGNQMLAGLLREELIRQGAKQSNITVTDEDVQSELDRLADQFGSTVGLEQVLS
;
A
#
# COMPACT_ATOMS: atom_id res chain seq x y z
N MET A 1 -2.56 -23.63 45.42
CA MET A 1 -1.88 -23.65 44.10
C MET A 1 -0.61 -22.82 44.23
N ASN A 2 0.57 -23.41 44.05
CA ASN A 2 1.84 -22.78 44.44
C ASN A 2 2.13 -21.60 43.51
N SER A 3 2.24 -20.38 44.04
CA SER A 3 2.42 -19.14 43.27
C SER A 3 3.54 -19.25 42.21
N LYS A 4 4.64 -19.95 42.53
CA LYS A 4 5.77 -20.18 41.62
C LYS A 4 5.45 -21.07 40.41
N SER A 5 4.54 -22.05 40.53
CA SER A 5 4.15 -22.91 39.40
C SER A 5 3.16 -22.23 38.47
N SER A 6 2.25 -21.41 39.02
CA SER A 6 1.34 -20.56 38.22
C SER A 6 2.11 -19.54 37.39
N LEU A 7 3.13 -18.90 37.98
CA LEU A 7 3.96 -17.92 37.28
C LEU A 7 4.77 -18.56 36.13
N ARG A 8 5.29 -19.77 36.32
CA ARG A 8 5.96 -20.53 35.25
C ARG A 8 5.02 -20.88 34.11
N VAL A 9 3.78 -21.27 34.40
CA VAL A 9 2.76 -21.58 33.39
C VAL A 9 2.40 -20.33 32.58
N VAL A 10 2.20 -19.18 33.24
CA VAL A 10 1.92 -17.91 32.54
C VAL A 10 3.08 -17.50 31.63
N VAL A 11 4.34 -17.61 32.09
CA VAL A 11 5.51 -17.30 31.26
C VAL A 11 5.59 -18.21 30.04
N ILE A 12 5.32 -19.52 30.19
CA ILE A 12 5.32 -20.46 29.06
C ILE A 12 4.24 -20.09 28.04
N ILE A 13 3.03 -19.73 28.49
CA ILE A 13 1.93 -19.34 27.59
C ILE A 13 2.29 -18.07 26.81
N VAL A 14 2.91 -17.08 27.47
CA VAL A 14 3.37 -15.84 26.80
C VAL A 14 4.45 -16.14 25.77
N VAL A 15 5.43 -16.99 26.09
CA VAL A 15 6.49 -17.39 25.17
C VAL A 15 5.91 -18.14 23.96
N VAL A 16 5.01 -19.10 24.19
CA VAL A 16 4.34 -19.84 23.11
C VAL A 16 3.48 -18.90 22.26
N GLY A 17 2.76 -17.95 22.87
CA GLY A 17 1.99 -16.93 22.16
C GLY A 17 2.88 -16.06 21.26
N LEU A 18 4.03 -15.61 21.76
CA LEU A 18 4.99 -14.84 20.97
C LEU A 18 5.60 -15.65 19.81
N LEU A 19 5.85 -16.94 20.01
CA LEU A 19 6.34 -17.84 18.94
C LEU A 19 5.28 -18.06 17.86
N ILE A 20 4.01 -18.27 18.24
CA ILE A 20 2.90 -18.44 17.30
C ILE A 20 2.66 -17.17 16.50
N ILE A 21 2.68 -16.01 17.16
CA ILE A 21 2.59 -14.71 16.50
C ILE A 21 3.77 -14.57 15.53
N GLY A 22 5.02 -14.72 15.98
CA GLY A 22 6.19 -14.62 15.10
C GLY A 22 6.11 -15.52 13.86
N ALA A 23 5.64 -16.77 14.02
CA ALA A 23 5.44 -17.70 12.92
C ALA A 23 4.33 -17.25 11.94
N LEU A 24 3.20 -16.73 12.45
CA LEU A 24 2.10 -16.20 11.64
C LEU A 24 2.53 -15.01 10.78
N TRP A 25 3.39 -14.12 11.30
CA TRP A 25 3.91 -12.98 10.53
C TRP A 25 4.78 -13.43 9.35
N THR A 26 5.62 -14.46 9.53
CA THR A 26 6.51 -14.97 8.48
C THR A 26 5.82 -15.81 7.40
N TYR A 27 4.60 -16.31 7.65
CA TYR A 27 3.91 -17.20 6.73
C TYR A 27 3.48 -16.52 5.43
N ASN A 28 3.16 -15.22 5.50
CA ASN A 28 2.64 -14.48 4.33
C ASN A 28 3.75 -14.13 3.32
N ASP A 29 4.99 -13.96 3.78
CA ASP A 29 6.14 -13.62 2.93
C ASP A 29 6.61 -14.80 2.05
N LEU A 30 6.33 -16.02 2.48
CA LEU A 30 6.66 -17.27 1.79
C LEU A 30 5.60 -17.68 0.76
N LYS A 31 4.46 -16.98 0.71
CA LYS A 31 3.38 -17.29 -0.24
C LYS A 31 3.88 -17.07 -1.67
N ALA A 32 3.78 -18.11 -2.50
CA ALA A 32 4.09 -18.00 -3.92
C ALA A 32 3.00 -17.19 -4.63
N VAL A 33 3.41 -16.17 -5.40
CA VAL A 33 2.50 -15.33 -6.19
C VAL A 33 2.54 -15.64 -7.68
N ALA A 34 3.62 -16.26 -8.14
CA ALA A 34 3.73 -16.80 -9.49
C ALA A 34 4.68 -18.00 -9.49
N ARG A 35 4.54 -18.88 -10.47
CA ARG A 35 5.44 -20.02 -10.69
C ARG A 35 5.84 -20.08 -12.15
N VAL A 36 7.13 -20.24 -12.40
CA VAL A 36 7.68 -20.46 -13.75
C VAL A 36 8.41 -21.81 -13.71
N ASN A 37 7.88 -22.80 -14.43
CA ASN A 37 8.35 -24.20 -14.40
C ASN A 37 8.44 -24.74 -12.96
N SER A 38 9.65 -24.96 -12.46
CA SER A 38 9.94 -25.50 -11.12
C SER A 38 10.32 -24.42 -10.10
N THR A 39 10.33 -23.14 -10.48
CA THR A 39 10.73 -22.03 -9.60
C THR A 39 9.51 -21.22 -9.18
N ASN A 40 9.31 -21.10 -7.86
CA ASN A 40 8.28 -20.25 -7.27
C ASN A 40 8.82 -18.85 -7.01
N ILE A 41 8.09 -17.83 -7.43
CA ILE A 41 8.33 -16.44 -7.06
C ILE A 41 7.49 -16.15 -5.82
N THR A 42 8.15 -15.85 -4.71
CA THR A 42 7.47 -15.51 -3.45
C THR A 42 7.01 -14.06 -3.45
N TRP A 43 5.97 -13.77 -2.66
CA TRP A 43 5.47 -12.41 -2.44
C TRP A 43 6.58 -11.46 -2.02
N LYS A 44 7.47 -11.90 -1.12
CA LYS A 44 8.62 -11.12 -0.70
C LYS A 44 9.54 -10.74 -1.87
N GLN A 45 9.89 -11.69 -2.75
CA GLN A 45 10.77 -11.42 -3.90
C GLN A 45 10.15 -10.43 -4.88
N PHE A 46 8.85 -10.59 -5.15
CA PHE A 46 8.10 -9.67 -5.99
C PHE A 46 8.07 -8.25 -5.41
N ASN A 47 7.70 -8.12 -4.13
CA ASN A 47 7.60 -6.82 -3.45
C ASN A 47 8.98 -6.15 -3.30
N ASP A 48 10.04 -6.91 -3.01
CA ASP A 48 11.41 -6.38 -2.93
C ASP A 48 11.89 -5.86 -4.30
N ALA A 49 11.54 -6.56 -5.39
CA ALA A 49 11.84 -6.10 -6.75
C ALA A 49 11.10 -4.81 -7.09
N LEU A 50 9.80 -4.71 -6.76
CA LEU A 50 9.00 -3.49 -6.95
C LEU A 50 9.58 -2.30 -6.18
N LYS A 51 9.93 -2.51 -4.90
CA LYS A 51 10.55 -1.48 -4.06
C LYS A 51 11.87 -1.01 -4.65
N LYS A 52 12.70 -1.93 -5.15
CA LYS A 52 13.99 -1.61 -5.75
C LYS A 52 13.86 -0.85 -7.06
N GLN A 53 12.88 -1.19 -7.89
CA GLN A 53 12.68 -0.58 -9.20
C GLN A 53 12.07 0.83 -9.07
N SER A 54 10.99 0.98 -8.31
CA SER A 54 10.19 2.22 -8.30
C SER A 54 9.73 2.65 -6.90
N GLY A 55 10.13 1.96 -5.83
CA GLY A 55 9.64 2.21 -4.47
C GLY A 55 9.91 3.64 -3.99
N ASN A 56 11.12 4.16 -4.21
CA ASN A 56 11.49 5.52 -3.80
C ASN A 56 10.67 6.58 -4.55
N GLN A 57 10.47 6.40 -5.86
CA GLN A 57 9.68 7.32 -6.67
C GLN A 57 8.20 7.30 -6.27
N MET A 58 7.65 6.11 -6.06
CA MET A 58 6.27 5.93 -5.60
C MET A 58 6.07 6.57 -4.22
N LEU A 59 6.99 6.32 -3.29
CA LEU A 59 6.96 6.91 -1.95
C LEU A 59 7.05 8.45 -2.01
N ALA A 60 7.96 8.99 -2.81
CA ALA A 60 8.07 10.44 -3.00
C ALA A 60 6.81 11.05 -3.63
N GLY A 61 6.10 10.32 -4.50
CA GLY A 61 4.80 10.72 -5.05
C GLY A 61 3.74 10.81 -3.97
N LEU A 62 3.60 9.74 -3.17
CA LEU A 62 2.64 9.68 -2.06
C LEU A 62 2.90 10.77 -1.01
N LEU A 63 4.16 11.00 -0.66
CA LEU A 63 4.54 12.09 0.26
C LEU A 63 4.11 13.45 -0.28
N ARG A 64 4.37 13.73 -1.57
CA ARG A 64 3.96 14.99 -2.19
C ARG A 64 2.45 15.15 -2.19
N GLU A 65 1.71 14.12 -2.58
CA GLU A 65 0.25 14.16 -2.58
C GLU A 65 -0.31 14.41 -1.18
N GLU A 66 0.24 13.74 -0.17
CA GLU A 66 -0.22 13.89 1.21
C GLU A 66 0.09 15.30 1.75
N LEU A 67 1.26 15.87 1.42
CA LEU A 67 1.58 17.26 1.75
C LEU A 67 0.61 18.25 1.09
N ILE A 68 0.25 18.04 -0.18
CA ILE A 68 -0.73 18.87 -0.89
C ILE A 68 -2.09 18.75 -0.21
N ARG A 69 -2.53 17.53 0.11
CA ARG A 69 -3.80 17.25 0.78
C ARG A 69 -3.87 17.92 2.16
N GLN A 70 -2.78 17.88 2.93
CA GLN A 70 -2.69 18.55 4.22
C GLN A 70 -2.74 20.07 4.08
N GLY A 71 -2.02 20.63 3.12
CA GLY A 71 -2.07 22.06 2.81
C GLY A 71 -3.47 22.53 2.40
N ALA A 72 -4.12 21.79 1.49
CA ALA A 72 -5.49 22.07 1.06
C ALA A 72 -6.47 22.06 2.23
N LYS A 73 -6.39 21.05 3.11
CA LYS A 73 -7.21 20.99 4.34
C LYS A 73 -6.95 22.17 5.27
N GLN A 74 -5.68 22.53 5.51
CA GLN A 74 -5.33 23.67 6.36
C GLN A 74 -5.85 25.00 5.79
N SER A 75 -5.89 25.12 4.47
CA SER A 75 -6.44 26.27 3.76
C SER A 75 -7.96 26.19 3.53
N ASN A 76 -8.66 25.19 4.07
CA ASN A 76 -10.09 24.94 3.85
C ASN A 76 -10.49 24.89 2.35
N ILE A 77 -9.59 24.40 1.50
CA ILE A 77 -9.86 24.20 0.08
C ILE A 77 -10.62 22.88 -0.07
N THR A 78 -11.85 22.95 -0.57
CA THR A 78 -12.66 21.79 -0.94
C THR A 78 -12.82 21.80 -2.45
N VAL A 79 -12.46 20.71 -3.10
CA VAL A 79 -12.68 20.50 -4.53
C VAL A 79 -14.03 19.80 -4.67
N THR A 80 -14.94 20.34 -5.48
CA THR A 80 -16.23 19.71 -5.77
C THR A 80 -16.19 18.91 -7.06
N ASP A 81 -17.20 18.08 -7.30
CA ASP A 81 -17.31 17.31 -8.54
C ASP A 81 -17.46 18.24 -9.77
N GLU A 82 -18.09 19.40 -9.59
CA GLU A 82 -18.21 20.42 -10.63
C GLU A 82 -16.84 21.03 -11.00
N ASP A 83 -15.95 21.26 -10.02
CA ASP A 83 -14.59 21.76 -10.28
C ASP A 83 -13.78 20.73 -11.11
N VAL A 84 -13.94 19.44 -10.80
CA VAL A 84 -13.30 18.36 -11.55
C VAL A 84 -13.83 18.30 -12.98
N GLN A 85 -15.14 18.37 -13.16
CA GLN A 85 -15.75 18.35 -14.50
C GLN A 85 -15.31 19.57 -15.32
N SER A 86 -15.24 20.75 -14.71
CA SER A 86 -14.76 21.96 -15.38
C SER A 86 -13.31 21.83 -15.84
N GLU A 87 -12.43 21.20 -15.06
CA GLU A 87 -11.04 21.00 -15.49
C GLU A 87 -10.92 19.91 -16.56
N LEU A 88 -11.77 18.87 -16.51
CA LEU A 88 -11.87 17.87 -17.58
C LEU A 88 -12.32 18.48 -18.90
N ASP A 89 -13.33 19.35 -18.89
CA ASP A 89 -13.80 20.07 -20.09
C ASP A 89 -12.69 20.99 -20.63
N ARG A 90 -11.97 21.68 -19.74
CA ARG A 90 -10.81 22.53 -20.13
C ARG A 90 -9.66 21.72 -20.72
N LEU A 91 -9.45 20.50 -20.24
CA LEU A 91 -8.47 19.56 -20.80
C LEU A 91 -8.96 19.06 -22.16
N ALA A 92 -10.23 18.70 -22.29
CA ALA A 92 -10.83 18.26 -23.54
C ALA A 92 -10.69 19.31 -24.66
N ASP A 93 -10.89 20.58 -24.32
CA ASP A 93 -10.66 21.71 -25.25
C ASP A 93 -9.19 21.81 -25.70
N GLN A 94 -8.23 21.56 -24.81
CA GLN A 94 -6.80 21.57 -25.13
C GLN A 94 -6.37 20.37 -26.00
N PHE A 95 -7.03 19.22 -25.84
CA PHE A 95 -6.78 18.02 -26.63
C PHE A 95 -7.67 17.90 -27.88
N GLY A 96 -8.46 18.93 -28.18
CA GLY A 96 -9.21 19.08 -29.43
C GLY A 96 -10.60 18.43 -29.45
N SER A 97 -10.96 17.62 -28.45
CA SER A 97 -12.33 17.18 -28.12
C SER A 97 -12.32 16.27 -26.90
N THR A 98 -13.49 16.10 -26.26
CA THR A 98 -13.70 15.10 -25.20
C THR A 98 -13.36 13.68 -25.66
N VAL A 99 -13.66 13.35 -26.92
CA VAL A 99 -13.33 12.06 -27.55
C VAL A 99 -11.82 11.85 -27.70
N GLY A 100 -11.08 12.91 -28.05
CA GLY A 100 -9.62 12.87 -28.11
C GLY A 100 -8.98 12.66 -26.73
N LEU A 101 -9.56 13.24 -25.69
CA LEU A 101 -9.12 13.03 -24.31
C LEU A 101 -9.42 11.60 -23.83
N GLU A 102 -10.62 11.07 -24.07
CA GLU A 102 -10.97 9.69 -23.72
C GLU A 102 -10.05 8.66 -24.41
N GLN A 103 -9.60 8.95 -25.63
CA GLN A 103 -8.68 8.09 -26.37
C GLN A 103 -7.22 8.14 -25.87
N VAL A 104 -6.83 9.18 -25.13
CA VAL A 104 -5.50 9.29 -24.50
C VAL A 104 -5.50 8.68 -23.09
N LEU A 105 -6.66 8.66 -22.43
CA LEU A 105 -6.84 8.13 -21.07
C LEU A 105 -7.21 6.65 -21.02
N SER A 106 -7.55 6.03 -22.16
CA SER A 106 -7.80 4.58 -22.31
C SER A 106 -6.52 3.79 -22.60
#